data_AF-A0A8H6ZNA1-F1
#
_entry.id   AF-A0A8H6ZNA1-F1
#
_cell.length_a   1.000
_cell.length_b   1.000
_cell.length_c   1.000
_cell.angle_alpha   90.00
_cell.angle_beta   90.00
_cell.angle_gamma   90.00
#
_symmetry.space_group_name_H-M   'P 1'
#
loop_
_entity.id
_entity.type
_entity.pdbx_description
1 polymer ?
#
loop_
_entity_poly.entity_id
_entity_poly.type
_entity_poly.pdbx_seq_one_letter_code
_entity_poly.pdbx_strand_id
1 'polypeptide(L)'
;MILPSDSTDDKLADLASSEHAAPDAPPPYTEIASPEPPVERPSDISHLATFYDVPPLLTRATGGVMRDGDAMPRRVKIVLHSNTGTIMGKILSVDGSPPPKFHLTATSNTGALYIHIPRSFHGLISASSSTGSVHLCRELMGNATLTADGHTKKCFVGDYPDVDDDRGNDGRKNEWDELSLESNHGAIVVEYADQWEAKEREKEARGKMNEGKGLFGWLFGI
;
A
#
# COMPACT_ATOMS: atom_id res chain seq x y z
N MET A 1 18.50 -26.09 -45.52
CA MET A 1 17.08 -26.44 -45.33
C MET A 1 16.33 -25.12 -45.40
N ILE A 2 15.64 -24.87 -46.52
CA ILE A 2 15.05 -23.58 -46.87
C ILE A 2 13.58 -23.66 -46.48
N LEU A 3 13.12 -22.79 -45.57
CA LEU A 3 11.70 -22.66 -45.23
C LEU A 3 11.05 -21.60 -46.12
N PRO A 4 9.83 -21.84 -46.64
CA PRO A 4 9.13 -20.89 -47.49
C PRO A 4 8.48 -19.78 -46.67
N SER A 5 8.54 -18.58 -47.24
CA SER A 5 7.84 -17.36 -46.82
C SER A 5 6.35 -17.51 -47.10
N ASP A 6 5.50 -17.38 -46.08
CA ASP A 6 4.05 -17.34 -46.27
C ASP A 6 3.55 -15.89 -46.22
N SER A 7 2.97 -15.51 -47.34
CA SER A 7 2.48 -14.19 -47.71
C SER A 7 0.97 -14.23 -47.59
N THR A 8 0.40 -13.47 -46.67
CA THR A 8 -1.06 -13.24 -46.65
C THR A 8 -1.34 -11.74 -46.71
N ASP A 9 -1.46 -11.32 -47.96
CA ASP A 9 -2.15 -10.13 -48.40
C ASP A 9 -3.65 -10.21 -48.10
N ASP A 10 -4.22 -9.01 -47.96
CA ASP A 10 -5.55 -8.59 -48.36
C ASP A 10 -6.79 -9.25 -47.73
N LYS A 11 -7.46 -8.43 -46.90
CA LYS A 11 -8.92 -8.21 -47.02
C LYS A 11 -9.34 -6.92 -46.33
N LEU A 12 -9.17 -5.81 -47.04
CA LEU A 12 -10.00 -4.62 -46.89
C LEU A 12 -11.39 -4.97 -47.40
N ALA A 13 -12.37 -5.10 -46.51
CA ALA A 13 -13.78 -5.20 -46.86
C ALA A 13 -14.54 -4.07 -46.17
N ASP A 14 -15.06 -3.21 -47.04
CA ASP A 14 -16.16 -2.28 -46.85
C ASP A 14 -17.14 -2.68 -45.76
N LEU A 15 -17.32 -1.79 -44.78
CA LEU A 15 -18.56 -1.73 -44.00
C LEU A 15 -19.18 -0.35 -44.18
N ALA A 16 -20.27 -0.40 -44.92
CA ALA A 16 -21.12 0.67 -45.35
C ALA A 16 -21.65 1.52 -44.18
N SER A 17 -21.73 2.82 -44.46
CA SER A 17 -22.51 3.82 -43.74
C SER A 17 -23.96 3.36 -43.56
N SER A 18 -24.35 3.07 -42.31
CA SER A 18 -25.74 2.95 -41.91
C SER A 18 -26.17 4.28 -41.31
N GLU A 19 -26.91 5.06 -42.10
CA GLU A 19 -27.65 6.24 -41.66
C GLU A 19 -28.77 5.77 -40.71
N HIS A 20 -28.54 5.89 -39.41
CA HIS A 20 -29.55 5.65 -38.39
C HIS A 20 -30.33 6.94 -38.17
N ALA A 21 -31.61 6.92 -38.57
CA ALA A 21 -32.56 7.97 -38.30
C ALA A 21 -32.62 8.29 -36.80
N ALA A 22 -32.58 9.57 -36.47
CA ALA A 22 -32.68 10.06 -35.10
C ALA A 22 -34.01 9.62 -34.47
N PRO A 23 -34.01 9.03 -33.26
CA PRO A 23 -35.24 8.72 -32.55
C PRO A 23 -35.93 10.03 -32.10
N ASP A 24 -37.25 10.05 -32.26
CA ASP A 24 -38.15 11.13 -31.82
C ASP A 24 -37.85 11.56 -30.38
N ALA A 25 -37.86 12.88 -30.17
CA ALA A 25 -37.62 13.48 -28.87
C ALA A 25 -38.66 12.98 -27.84
N PRO A 26 -38.23 12.49 -26.66
CA PRO A 26 -39.16 12.08 -25.63
C PRO A 26 -39.96 13.28 -25.10
N PRO A 27 -41.22 13.05 -24.68
CA PRO A 27 -42.04 14.11 -24.08
C PRO A 27 -41.37 14.66 -22.80
N PRO A 28 -41.62 15.93 -22.46
CA PRO A 28 -41.05 16.54 -21.27
C PRO A 28 -41.52 15.80 -20.01
N TYR A 29 -40.56 15.25 -19.26
CA TYR A 29 -40.82 14.63 -17.96
C TYR A 29 -41.18 15.73 -16.95
N THR A 30 -42.36 15.58 -16.32
CA THR A 30 -42.71 16.33 -15.11
C THR A 30 -41.92 15.75 -13.95
N GLU A 31 -40.94 16.51 -13.49
CA GLU A 31 -40.07 16.21 -12.36
C GLU A 31 -40.87 16.27 -11.06
N ILE A 32 -41.37 15.12 -10.60
CA ILE A 32 -41.95 14.98 -9.27
C ILE A 32 -40.78 14.80 -8.31
N ALA A 33 -40.45 15.86 -7.58
CA ALA A 33 -39.39 15.86 -6.57
C ALA A 33 -39.59 14.72 -5.56
N SER A 34 -38.79 13.66 -5.68
CA SER A 34 -38.69 12.64 -4.64
C SER A 34 -37.98 13.26 -3.44
N PRO A 35 -38.51 13.08 -2.20
CA PRO A 35 -37.82 13.55 -1.00
C PRO A 35 -36.47 12.85 -0.90
N GLU A 36 -35.39 13.64 -0.74
CA GLU A 36 -34.05 13.10 -0.54
C GLU A 36 -34.04 12.19 0.71
N PRO A 37 -33.51 10.96 0.60
CA PRO A 37 -33.34 10.10 1.75
C PRO A 37 -32.32 10.74 2.72
N PRO A 38 -32.51 10.56 4.03
CA PRO A 38 -31.59 11.10 5.03
C PRO A 38 -30.16 10.60 4.76
N VAL A 39 -29.24 11.54 4.59
CA VAL A 39 -27.81 11.27 4.44
C VAL A 39 -27.30 10.70 5.77
N GLU A 40 -27.24 9.37 5.87
CA GLU A 40 -26.51 8.69 6.93
C GLU A 40 -25.03 9.05 6.80
N ARG A 41 -24.54 9.89 7.72
CA ARG A 41 -23.12 10.19 7.79
C ARG A 41 -22.42 8.90 8.22
N PRO A 42 -21.54 8.31 7.37
CA PRO A 42 -20.76 7.17 7.81
C PRO A 42 -19.94 7.61 9.01
N SER A 43 -20.14 6.94 10.14
CA SER A 43 -19.30 7.09 11.31
C SER A 43 -17.87 6.70 10.91
N ASP A 44 -16.99 7.68 10.78
CA ASP A 44 -15.56 7.51 10.54
C ASP A 44 -14.90 6.82 11.74
N ILE A 45 -15.13 5.52 11.89
CA ILE A 45 -14.40 4.67 12.84
C ILE A 45 -13.04 4.37 12.20
N SER A 46 -12.18 5.38 12.20
CA SER A 46 -10.76 5.20 11.94
C SER A 46 -10.14 4.55 13.17
N HIS A 47 -10.00 3.23 13.15
CA HIS A 47 -9.17 2.52 14.12
C HIS A 47 -7.69 2.84 13.84
N LEU A 48 -7.24 4.01 14.30
CA LEU A 48 -5.83 4.37 14.36
C LEU A 48 -5.15 3.47 15.41
N ALA A 49 -4.76 2.27 15.00
CA ALA A 49 -3.88 1.42 15.79
C ALA A 49 -2.44 1.91 15.58
N THR A 50 -2.06 2.98 16.28
CA THR A 50 -0.65 3.40 16.33
C THR A 50 0.08 2.50 17.30
N PHE A 51 0.77 1.48 16.78
CA PHE A 51 1.68 0.67 17.57
C PHE A 51 2.97 1.47 17.79
N TYR A 52 3.03 2.21 18.89
CA TYR A 52 4.28 2.70 19.44
C TYR A 52 5.01 1.53 20.07
N ASP A 53 6.27 1.36 19.65
CA ASP A 53 7.29 0.59 20.34
C ASP A 53 6.81 -0.80 20.79
N VAL A 54 7.01 -1.84 19.97
CA VAL A 54 6.99 -3.20 20.50
C VAL A 54 8.15 -3.23 21.48
N PRO A 55 7.93 -3.16 22.81
CA PRO A 55 9.05 -3.22 23.74
C PRO A 55 9.82 -4.50 23.38
N PRO A 56 11.16 -4.49 23.37
CA PRO A 56 11.89 -5.74 23.23
C PRO A 56 11.32 -6.64 24.30
N LEU A 57 10.61 -7.69 23.89
CA LEU A 57 10.02 -8.62 24.83
C LEU A 57 11.20 -9.17 25.60
N LEU A 58 11.39 -8.63 26.81
CA LEU A 58 12.02 -9.28 27.93
C LEU A 58 11.19 -10.54 28.14
N THR A 59 11.46 -11.51 27.29
CA THR A 59 11.09 -12.89 27.48
C THR A 59 11.88 -13.27 28.71
N ARG A 60 11.28 -13.05 29.88
CA ARG A 60 11.76 -13.59 31.14
C ARG A 60 11.64 -15.09 31.00
N ALA A 61 12.66 -15.68 30.38
CA ALA A 61 12.89 -17.10 30.32
C ALA A 61 13.09 -17.53 31.77
N THR A 62 12.06 -18.13 32.36
CA THR A 62 12.20 -18.88 33.60
C THR A 62 13.14 -20.04 33.32
N GLY A 63 14.39 -19.90 33.75
CA GLY A 63 15.25 -20.98 34.23
C GLY A 63 15.40 -22.18 33.30
N GLY A 64 16.04 -21.99 32.15
CA GLY A 64 16.66 -23.07 31.41
C GLY A 64 17.99 -22.56 30.88
N VAL A 65 19.11 -23.09 31.39
CA VAL A 65 20.45 -22.83 30.86
C VAL A 65 20.52 -23.47 29.48
N MET A 66 20.00 -22.79 28.46
CA MET A 66 20.18 -23.18 27.06
C MET A 66 21.54 -22.65 26.61
N ARG A 67 22.35 -23.57 26.10
CA ARG A 67 23.70 -23.33 25.62
C ARG A 67 23.69 -22.23 24.54
N ASP A 68 24.63 -21.30 24.65
CA ASP A 68 25.03 -20.37 23.58
C ASP A 68 25.40 -21.20 22.34
N GLY A 69 24.50 -21.22 21.36
CA GLY A 69 24.69 -21.95 20.12
C GLY A 69 23.35 -22.28 19.51
N ASP A 70 22.91 -21.41 18.60
CA ASP A 70 21.81 -21.66 17.65
C ASP A 70 20.38 -21.31 18.09
N ALA A 71 20.20 -20.28 18.94
CA ALA A 71 18.90 -19.61 19.03
C ALA A 71 18.71 -18.74 17.78
N MET A 72 18.08 -19.28 16.73
CA MET A 72 17.73 -18.49 15.55
C MET A 72 16.99 -17.20 15.98
N PRO A 73 17.35 -16.04 15.39
CA PRO A 73 16.68 -14.78 15.69
C PRO A 73 15.17 -14.94 15.49
N ARG A 74 14.39 -14.76 16.56
CA ARG A 74 12.92 -14.84 16.48
C ARG A 74 12.41 -13.64 15.71
N ARG A 75 11.87 -13.90 14.53
CA ARG A 75 11.17 -12.93 13.70
C ARG A 75 9.90 -12.43 14.40
N VAL A 76 9.68 -11.12 14.40
CA VAL A 76 8.46 -10.51 14.94
C VAL A 76 7.32 -10.68 13.95
N LYS A 77 6.17 -11.22 14.38
CA LYS A 77 4.97 -11.33 13.52
C LYS A 77 3.92 -10.32 13.94
N ILE A 78 3.48 -9.48 13.00
CA ILE A 78 2.47 -8.44 13.18
C ILE A 78 1.31 -8.77 12.26
N VAL A 79 0.09 -8.86 12.80
CA VAL A 79 -1.12 -9.15 12.01
C VAL A 79 -2.15 -8.07 12.27
N LEU A 80 -2.55 -7.38 11.21
CA LEU A 80 -3.56 -6.33 11.20
C LEU A 80 -4.71 -6.79 10.31
N HIS A 81 -5.95 -6.65 10.78
CA HIS A 81 -7.12 -7.06 10.03
C HIS A 81 -8.27 -6.08 10.28
N SER A 82 -8.96 -5.68 9.21
CA SER A 82 -10.11 -4.80 9.28
C SER A 82 -11.11 -5.13 8.18
N ASN A 83 -12.38 -5.38 8.51
CA ASN A 83 -13.37 -5.65 7.46
C ASN A 83 -13.66 -4.37 6.63
N THR A 84 -13.98 -3.27 7.31
CA THR A 84 -14.47 -2.04 6.63
C THR A 84 -13.60 -0.81 6.84
N GLY A 85 -12.78 -0.79 7.89
CA GLY A 85 -12.00 0.38 8.28
C GLY A 85 -10.62 0.44 7.62
N THR A 86 -10.09 1.66 7.52
CA THR A 86 -8.72 1.93 7.09
C THR A 86 -7.71 1.45 8.13
N ILE A 87 -6.69 0.72 7.69
CA ILE A 87 -5.54 0.36 8.52
C ILE A 87 -4.41 1.34 8.21
N MET A 88 -3.92 2.02 9.25
CA MET A 88 -2.71 2.84 9.16
C MET A 88 -1.66 2.26 10.10
N GLY A 89 -0.53 1.85 9.55
CA GLY A 89 0.58 1.27 10.29
C GLY A 89 1.86 2.04 10.02
N LYS A 90 2.65 2.33 11.06
CA LYS A 90 3.96 2.94 10.93
C LYS A 90 4.98 2.15 11.73
N ILE A 91 6.02 1.68 11.06
CA ILE A 91 7.13 0.96 11.67
C ILE A 91 8.31 1.92 11.76
N LEU A 92 8.88 2.03 12.96
CA LEU A 92 10.03 2.87 13.25
C LEU A 92 11.27 1.99 13.44
N SER A 93 12.42 2.48 12.98
CA SER A 93 13.70 1.92 13.40
C SER A 93 14.00 2.40 14.83
N VAL A 94 14.56 1.51 15.64
CA VAL A 94 15.07 1.85 16.98
C VAL A 94 16.57 2.04 16.89
N ASP A 95 17.08 3.15 17.42
CA ASP A 95 18.51 3.44 17.43
C ASP A 95 19.27 2.47 18.36
N GLY A 96 20.50 2.11 17.99
CA GLY A 96 21.43 1.40 18.87
C GLY A 96 21.50 -0.13 18.71
N SER A 97 20.70 -0.75 17.85
CA SER A 97 20.85 -2.15 17.44
C SER A 97 20.19 -2.44 16.09
N PRO A 98 20.66 -3.41 15.30
CA PRO A 98 19.92 -3.85 14.12
C PRO A 98 18.52 -4.32 14.56
N PRO A 99 17.44 -3.77 13.98
CA PRO A 99 16.10 -4.14 14.39
C PRO A 99 15.85 -5.63 14.11
N PRO A 100 15.06 -6.32 14.95
CA PRO A 100 14.67 -7.69 14.64
C PRO A 100 13.90 -7.72 13.34
N LYS A 101 14.17 -8.72 12.50
CA LYS A 101 13.42 -8.94 11.27
C LYS A 101 11.95 -9.18 11.59
N PHE A 102 11.06 -8.65 10.77
CA PHE A 102 9.62 -8.76 10.99
C PHE A 102 8.86 -9.30 9.79
N HIS A 103 7.70 -9.87 10.06
CA HIS A 103 6.67 -10.19 9.07
C HIS A 103 5.40 -9.45 9.46
N LEU A 104 5.00 -8.49 8.65
CA LEU A 104 3.73 -7.78 8.78
C LEU A 104 2.73 -8.31 7.75
N THR A 105 1.57 -8.73 8.24
CA THR A 105 0.40 -9.03 7.41
C THR A 105 -0.68 -8.01 7.71
N ALA A 106 -1.18 -7.29 6.70
CA ALA A 106 -2.35 -6.42 6.84
C ALA A 106 -3.39 -6.75 5.78
N THR A 107 -4.62 -7.02 6.23
CA THR A 107 -5.72 -7.38 5.34
C THR A 107 -6.94 -6.50 5.59
N SER A 108 -7.59 -6.07 4.50
CA SER A 108 -8.89 -5.41 4.58
C SER A 108 -9.84 -5.80 3.46
N ASN A 109 -11.14 -5.81 3.70
CA ASN A 109 -12.10 -6.09 2.64
C ASN A 109 -12.38 -4.81 1.83
N THR A 110 -12.88 -3.75 2.49
CA THR A 110 -13.20 -2.48 1.81
C THR A 110 -12.29 -1.32 2.21
N GLY A 111 -11.50 -1.46 3.28
CA GLY A 111 -10.67 -0.41 3.83
C GLY A 111 -9.36 -0.20 3.07
N ALA A 112 -8.84 1.02 3.14
CA ALA A 112 -7.51 1.35 2.63
C ALA A 112 -6.42 0.88 3.61
N LEU A 113 -5.25 0.56 3.07
CA LEU A 113 -4.06 0.19 3.84
C LEU A 113 -2.98 1.25 3.60
N TYR A 114 -2.58 1.96 4.66
CA TYR A 114 -1.46 2.92 4.64
C TYR A 114 -0.35 2.39 5.53
N ILE A 115 0.69 1.81 4.92
CA ILE A 115 1.81 1.24 5.68
C ILE A 115 3.08 2.05 5.43
N HIS A 116 3.66 2.55 6.51
CA HIS A 116 4.90 3.29 6.52
C HIS A 116 6.01 2.42 7.11
N ILE A 117 7.05 2.15 6.32
CA ILE A 117 8.17 1.30 6.71
C ILE A 117 9.46 2.11 6.93
N PRO A 118 10.40 1.63 7.74
CA PRO A 118 11.69 2.30 7.89
C PRO A 118 12.55 2.14 6.62
N ARG A 119 13.52 3.05 6.44
CA ARG A 119 14.53 2.95 5.36
C ARG A 119 15.43 1.72 5.49
N SER A 120 15.54 1.17 6.71
CA SER A 120 16.27 -0.07 6.98
C SER A 120 15.51 -1.33 6.59
N PHE A 121 14.28 -1.21 6.09
CA PHE A 121 13.51 -2.36 5.60
C PHE A 121 14.28 -3.04 4.46
N HIS A 122 14.55 -4.33 4.62
CA HIS A 122 15.25 -5.13 3.63
C HIS A 122 14.50 -6.45 3.49
N GLY A 123 13.80 -6.64 2.38
CA GLY A 123 12.97 -7.82 2.18
C GLY A 123 11.82 -7.70 1.19
N LEU A 124 10.90 -8.68 1.26
CA LEU A 124 9.84 -8.88 0.28
C LEU A 124 8.60 -8.06 0.63
N ILE A 125 8.09 -7.32 -0.36
CA ILE A 125 6.77 -6.67 -0.32
C ILE A 125 5.87 -7.38 -1.31
N SER A 126 4.74 -7.90 -0.83
CA SER A 126 3.65 -8.45 -1.62
C SER A 126 2.37 -7.69 -1.29
N ALA A 127 1.90 -6.90 -2.24
CA ALA A 127 0.69 -6.09 -2.10
C ALA A 127 -0.31 -6.43 -3.21
N SER A 128 -1.52 -6.81 -2.87
CA SER A 128 -2.56 -7.17 -3.84
C SER A 128 -3.88 -6.45 -3.57
N SER A 129 -4.46 -5.89 -4.62
CA SER A 129 -5.80 -5.33 -4.57
C SER A 129 -6.66 -5.81 -5.74
N SER A 130 -7.85 -6.36 -5.47
CA SER A 130 -8.72 -6.92 -6.51
C SER A 130 -9.33 -5.84 -7.41
N THR A 131 -10.01 -4.85 -6.81
CA THR A 131 -10.64 -3.75 -7.56
C THR A 131 -10.08 -2.37 -7.23
N GLY A 132 -9.35 -2.23 -6.12
CA GLY A 132 -8.68 -0.99 -5.74
C GLY A 132 -7.32 -0.81 -6.43
N SER A 133 -6.48 0.04 -5.87
CA SER A 133 -5.16 0.37 -6.41
C SER A 133 -4.03 0.01 -5.45
N VAL A 134 -2.84 -0.24 -6.00
CA VAL A 134 -1.62 -0.48 -5.23
C VAL A 134 -0.58 0.56 -5.63
N HIS A 135 -0.16 1.37 -4.65
CA HIS A 135 0.81 2.45 -4.80
C HIS A 135 2.03 2.20 -3.91
N LEU A 136 3.18 2.01 -4.54
CA LEU A 136 4.47 1.99 -3.88
C LEU A 136 5.16 3.31 -4.18
N CYS A 137 5.68 4.01 -3.17
CA CYS A 137 6.28 5.31 -3.40
C CYS A 137 7.50 5.23 -4.33
N ARG A 138 7.76 6.30 -5.09
CA ARG A 138 8.81 6.31 -6.13
C ARG A 138 10.20 5.98 -5.59
N GLU A 139 10.54 6.50 -4.41
CA GLU A 139 11.85 6.22 -3.80
C GLU A 139 11.96 4.77 -3.31
N LEU A 140 10.86 4.17 -2.84
CA LEU A 140 10.85 2.76 -2.50
C LEU A 140 11.10 1.92 -3.75
N MET A 141 10.42 2.24 -4.85
CA MET A 141 10.63 1.60 -6.15
C MET A 141 12.05 1.80 -6.70
N GLY A 142 12.70 2.92 -6.40
CA GLY A 142 14.09 3.17 -6.77
C GLY A 142 15.11 2.22 -6.12
N ASN A 143 14.75 1.62 -4.99
CA ASN A 143 15.59 0.69 -4.22
C ASN A 143 15.08 -0.76 -4.30
N ALA A 144 14.12 -1.04 -5.19
CA ALA A 144 13.44 -2.33 -5.23
C ALA A 144 13.63 -3.05 -6.57
N THR A 145 13.76 -4.37 -6.51
CA THR A 145 13.67 -5.26 -7.67
C THR A 145 12.23 -5.72 -7.82
N LEU A 146 11.54 -5.27 -8.87
CA LEU A 146 10.15 -5.63 -9.16
C LEU A 146 10.08 -7.05 -9.75
N THR A 147 9.27 -7.92 -9.15
CA THR A 147 9.07 -9.30 -9.60
C THR A 147 7.69 -9.55 -10.20
N ALA A 148 6.68 -8.75 -9.82
CA ALA A 148 5.36 -8.76 -10.45
C ALA A 148 4.74 -7.36 -10.47
N ASP A 149 4.07 -7.02 -11.57
CA ASP A 149 3.35 -5.76 -11.76
C ASP A 149 1.88 -5.99 -12.17
N GLY A 150 1.00 -5.04 -11.88
CA GLY A 150 -0.46 -5.10 -12.11
C GLY A 150 -1.28 -4.99 -10.82
N HIS A 151 -2.37 -5.78 -10.72
CA HIS A 151 -3.25 -5.85 -9.54
C HIS A 151 -2.57 -6.45 -8.30
N THR A 152 -1.47 -7.18 -8.52
CA THR A 152 -0.58 -7.66 -7.47
C THR A 152 0.81 -7.10 -7.77
N LYS A 153 1.35 -6.30 -6.85
CA LYS A 153 2.72 -5.82 -6.90
C LYS A 153 3.56 -6.66 -5.95
N LYS A 154 4.60 -7.28 -6.49
CA LYS A 154 5.62 -7.97 -5.71
C LYS A 154 6.97 -7.36 -6.02
N CYS A 155 7.68 -6.93 -5.00
CA CYS A 155 9.05 -6.43 -5.15
C CYS A 155 9.87 -6.78 -3.93
N PHE A 156 11.19 -6.89 -4.13
CA PHE A 156 12.15 -7.04 -3.05
C PHE A 156 12.90 -5.73 -2.88
N VAL A 157 12.96 -5.20 -1.66
CA VAL A 157 13.66 -3.94 -1.34
C VAL A 157 15.04 -4.26 -0.77
N GLY A 158 16.07 -3.65 -1.35
CA GLY A 158 17.47 -3.89 -1.01
C GLY A 158 18.13 -4.96 -1.89
N ASP A 159 19.31 -5.43 -1.48
CA ASP A 159 20.08 -6.39 -2.25
C ASP A 159 19.39 -7.76 -2.26
N TYR A 160 18.91 -8.18 -3.44
CA TYR A 160 18.29 -9.48 -3.62
C TYR A 160 19.35 -10.57 -3.41
N PRO A 161 19.13 -11.56 -2.54
CA PRO A 161 20.10 -12.61 -2.32
C PRO A 161 20.25 -13.44 -3.61
N ASP A 162 21.49 -13.68 -4.02
CA ASP A 162 21.77 -14.58 -5.14
C ASP A 162 21.12 -15.95 -4.87
N VAL A 163 20.24 -16.37 -5.78
CA VAL A 163 19.42 -17.59 -5.68
C VAL A 163 20.24 -18.84 -6.02
N ASP A 164 21.53 -18.69 -6.33
CA ASP A 164 22.39 -19.77 -6.85
C ASP A 164 22.73 -20.88 -5.83
N ASP A 165 22.23 -20.80 -4.59
CA ASP A 165 22.36 -21.87 -3.59
C ASP A 165 21.06 -22.70 -3.52
N ASP A 166 20.94 -23.66 -4.45
CA ASP A 166 19.89 -24.68 -4.58
C ASP A 166 19.73 -25.64 -3.38
N ARG A 167 20.34 -25.33 -2.23
CA ARG A 167 20.29 -26.16 -1.02
C ARG A 167 19.06 -25.87 -0.17
N GLY A 168 17.87 -26.14 -0.70
CA GLY A 168 16.62 -26.42 0.05
C GLY A 168 16.43 -25.78 1.43
N ASN A 169 16.73 -24.48 1.59
CA ASN A 169 16.89 -23.89 2.91
C ASN A 169 15.67 -23.04 3.29
N ASP A 170 14.77 -23.65 4.05
CA ASP A 170 13.72 -22.96 4.79
C ASP A 170 14.29 -21.91 5.78
N GLY A 171 15.58 -21.98 6.10
CA GLY A 171 16.29 -21.08 7.01
C GLY A 171 16.50 -19.65 6.51
N ARG A 172 16.58 -19.42 5.18
CA ARG A 172 16.75 -18.05 4.63
C ARG A 172 15.54 -17.16 4.85
N LYS A 173 14.35 -17.76 5.09
CA LYS A 173 13.14 -16.99 5.42
C LYS A 173 13.30 -16.15 6.69
N ASN A 174 14.32 -16.35 7.52
CA ASN A 174 14.51 -15.55 8.73
C ASN A 174 15.45 -14.35 8.56
N GLU A 175 16.02 -14.15 7.37
CA GLU A 175 17.10 -13.17 7.14
C GLU A 175 16.60 -11.80 6.65
N TRP A 176 15.36 -11.72 6.18
CA TRP A 176 14.77 -10.49 5.64
C TRP A 176 13.45 -10.14 6.30
N ASP A 177 13.01 -8.91 6.07
CA ASP A 177 11.68 -8.42 6.42
C ASP A 177 10.64 -8.92 5.42
N GLU A 178 9.38 -8.97 5.83
CA GLU A 178 8.29 -9.42 4.99
C GLU A 178 7.05 -8.55 5.20
N LEU A 179 6.48 -8.07 4.10
CA LEU A 179 5.30 -7.22 4.11
C LEU A 179 4.25 -7.83 3.17
N SER A 180 3.15 -8.32 3.74
CA SER A 180 2.03 -8.93 3.02
C SER A 180 0.77 -8.08 3.22
N LEU A 181 0.31 -7.46 2.14
CA LEU A 181 -0.80 -6.50 2.13
C LEU A 181 -1.88 -6.97 1.17
N GLU A 182 -3.11 -7.07 1.64
CA GLU A 182 -4.25 -7.49 0.81
C GLU A 182 -5.46 -6.60 1.07
N SER A 183 -6.05 -6.07 0.00
CA SER A 183 -7.32 -5.37 0.05
C SER A 183 -8.24 -5.82 -1.08
N ASN A 184 -9.53 -6.09 -0.86
CA ASN A 184 -10.40 -6.44 -1.98
C ASN A 184 -10.76 -5.19 -2.80
N HIS A 185 -11.16 -4.11 -2.12
CA HIS A 185 -11.67 -2.91 -2.76
C HIS A 185 -10.93 -1.62 -2.40
N GLY A 186 -10.08 -1.64 -1.39
CA GLY A 186 -9.38 -0.45 -0.90
C GLY A 186 -8.09 -0.14 -1.65
N ALA A 187 -7.58 1.08 -1.42
CA ALA A 187 -6.25 1.46 -1.88
C ALA A 187 -5.18 0.94 -0.92
N ILE A 188 -4.08 0.44 -1.45
CA ILE A 188 -2.88 0.07 -0.70
C ILE A 188 -1.78 1.07 -1.01
N VAL A 189 -1.24 1.73 0.00
CA VAL A 189 -0.16 2.70 -0.11
C VAL A 189 0.98 2.28 0.81
N VAL A 190 2.18 2.14 0.24
CA VAL A 190 3.41 1.86 0.98
C VAL A 190 4.40 2.99 0.75
N GLU A 191 4.84 3.62 1.84
CA GLU A 191 5.83 4.71 1.82
C GLU A 191 6.90 4.50 2.89
N TYR A 192 8.00 5.23 2.80
CA TYR A 192 8.92 5.31 3.94
C TYR A 192 8.38 6.22 5.04
N ALA A 193 8.63 5.86 6.29
CA ALA A 193 8.14 6.56 7.47
C ALA A 193 8.62 8.03 7.56
N ASP A 194 9.87 8.30 7.16
CA ASP A 194 10.46 9.63 7.12
C ASP A 194 9.79 10.54 6.07
N GLN A 195 9.42 9.99 4.92
CA GLN A 195 8.70 10.75 3.88
C GLN A 195 7.30 11.16 4.34
N TRP A 196 6.59 10.24 4.99
CA TRP A 196 5.28 10.53 5.54
C TRP A 196 5.35 11.65 6.57
N GLU A 197 6.31 11.58 7.50
CA GLU A 197 6.54 12.65 8.48
C GLU A 197 6.85 14.00 7.82
N ALA A 198 7.68 14.02 6.78
CA ALA A 198 8.01 15.24 6.06
C ALA A 198 6.78 15.87 5.42
N LYS A 199 5.91 15.05 4.79
CA LYS A 199 4.64 15.51 4.21
C LYS A 199 3.69 16.08 5.26
N GLU A 200 3.57 15.42 6.41
CA GLU A 200 2.71 15.91 7.50
C GLU A 200 3.22 17.24 8.06
N ARG A 201 4.53 17.38 8.29
CA ARG A 201 5.14 18.66 8.71
C ARG A 201 4.91 19.77 7.68
N GLU A 202 5.00 19.47 6.39
CA GLU A 202 4.71 20.44 5.33
C GLU A 202 3.23 20.88 5.33
N LYS A 203 2.30 19.94 5.49
CA LYS A 203 0.86 20.25 5.61
C LYS A 203 0.58 21.16 6.80
N GLU A 204 1.16 20.87 7.96
CA GLU A 204 1.03 21.71 9.15
C GLU A 204 1.59 23.12 8.93
N ALA A 205 2.76 23.23 8.28
CA ALA A 205 3.36 24.52 7.95
C ALA A 205 2.48 25.34 6.99
N ARG A 206 1.89 24.69 5.98
CA ARG A 206 0.95 25.32 5.03
C ARG A 206 -0.35 25.75 5.71
N GLY A 207 -0.88 24.95 6.65
CA GLY A 207 -2.07 25.30 7.43
C GLY A 207 -1.89 26.62 8.20
N LYS A 208 -0.76 26.76 8.91
CA LYS A 208 -0.42 27.97 9.66
C LYS A 208 -0.28 29.23 8.80
N MET A 209 0.20 29.08 7.55
CA MET A 209 0.31 30.21 6.61
C MET A 209 -1.05 30.75 6.15
N ASN A 210 -2.09 29.92 6.12
CA ASN A 210 -3.43 30.32 5.68
C ASN A 210 -4.25 30.96 6.80
N GLU A 211 -3.99 30.64 8.07
CA GLU A 211 -4.66 31.27 9.21
C GLU A 211 -4.24 32.74 9.42
N GLY A 212 -3.00 33.10 9.07
CA GLY A 212 -2.49 34.48 9.20
C GLY A 212 -3.03 35.49 8.18
N LYS A 213 -3.69 35.05 7.10
CA LYS A 213 -4.24 35.95 6.07
C LYS A 213 -5.70 36.37 6.32
N GLY A 214 -6.36 35.79 7.32
CA GLY A 214 -7.76 36.08 7.63
C GLY A 214 -8.03 37.30 8.52
N LEU A 215 -7.05 37.80 9.28
CA LEU A 215 -7.29 38.88 10.26
C LEU A 215 -6.79 40.27 9.84
N PHE A 216 -5.70 40.36 9.07
CA PHE A 216 -5.16 41.66 8.62
C PHE A 216 -5.82 42.18 7.33
N GLY A 217 -6.43 41.31 6.51
CA GLY A 217 -7.18 41.72 5.33
C GLY A 217 -8.52 42.40 5.65
N TRP A 218 -9.13 42.10 6.80
CA TRP A 218 -10.35 42.75 7.27
C TRP A 218 -10.09 44.12 7.92
N LEU A 219 -8.91 44.32 8.53
CA LEU A 219 -8.54 45.56 9.22
C LEU A 219 -7.94 46.63 8.30
N PHE A 220 -7.55 46.29 7.07
CA PHE A 220 -7.02 47.25 6.09
C PHE A 220 -7.78 47.24 4.75
N GLY A 221 -9.06 46.86 4.77
CA GLY A 221 -9.98 47.12 3.65
C GLY A 221 -10.34 48.61 3.58
N ILE A 222 -9.53 49.35 2.82
CA ILE A 222 -9.97 50.56 2.09
C ILE A 222 -10.48 50.09 0.72
#